data_AF-A0A7X5L4H9-F1
#
_entry.id   AF-A0A7X5L4H9-F1
#
_cell.length_a   1.000
_cell.length_b   1.000
_cell.length_c   1.000
_cell.angle_alpha   90.00
_cell.angle_beta   90.00
_cell.angle_gamma   90.00
#
_symmetry.space_group_name_H-M   'P 1'
#
loop_
_entity.id
_entity.type
_entity.pdbx_description
1 polymer ?
#
loop_
_entity_poly.entity_id
_entity_poly.type
_entity_poly.pdbx_seq_one_letter_code
_entity_poly.pdbx_strand_id
1 'polypeptide(L)' 'MDYYKITTDETLRETVRHGDSSYPFAYYQEDIWQFDFHRVDWHWHYELEFVYVAQGTAICLVGTDRIELKEGCGIFINSG' A
#
# COMPACT_ATOMS: atom_id res chain seq x y z
N MET A 1 -0.04 11.04 13.92
CA MET A 1 -1.11 11.48 13.01
C MET A 1 -1.59 10.22 12.36
N ASP A 2 -2.88 9.95 12.44
CA ASP A 2 -3.43 8.69 11.97
C ASP A 2 -3.47 8.69 10.45
N TYR A 3 -2.65 7.84 9.82
CA TYR A 3 -2.46 7.73 8.37
C TYR A 3 -3.52 6.84 7.72
N TYR A 4 -4.78 6.97 8.11
CA TYR A 4 -5.87 6.15 7.58
C TYR A 4 -6.42 6.64 6.23
N LYS A 5 -5.57 7.31 5.47
CA LYS A 5 -5.89 7.85 4.17
C LYS A 5 -4.62 8.00 3.35
N ILE A 6 -4.72 7.64 2.07
CA ILE A 6 -3.68 7.93 1.08
C ILE A 6 -3.84 9.37 0.58
N THR A 7 -2.75 10.13 0.61
CA THR A 7 -2.72 11.51 0.12
C THR A 7 -1.88 11.58 -1.15
N THR A 8 -2.51 12.01 -2.24
CA THR A 8 -1.85 12.08 -3.56
C THR A 8 -1.79 13.51 -4.10
N ASP A 9 -0.91 13.72 -5.06
CA ASP A 9 -0.98 14.85 -5.98
C ASP A 9 -2.05 14.65 -7.07
N GLU A 10 -2.14 15.59 -8.00
CA GLU A 10 -3.06 15.58 -9.14
C GLU A 10 -2.84 14.44 -10.14
N THR A 11 -1.71 13.73 -10.05
CA THR A 11 -1.35 12.58 -10.89
C THR A 11 -1.57 11.24 -10.19
N LEU A 12 -2.16 11.25 -8.98
CA LEU A 12 -2.28 10.10 -8.07
C LEU A 12 -0.93 9.62 -7.51
N ARG A 13 0.14 10.43 -7.60
CA ARG A 13 1.38 10.09 -6.94
C ARG A 13 1.22 10.29 -5.44
N GLU A 14 1.59 9.30 -4.64
CA GLU A 14 1.57 9.45 -3.19
C GLU A 14 2.57 10.53 -2.74
N THR A 15 2.12 11.36 -1.80
CA THR A 15 2.89 12.51 -1.26
C THR A 15 3.58 12.19 0.06
N VAL A 16 3.29 11.02 0.65
CA VAL A 16 4.00 10.47 1.80
C VAL A 16 5.40 10.04 1.35
N ARG A 17 6.39 10.28 2.21
CA ARG A 17 7.76 9.82 1.98
C ARG A 17 8.00 8.53 2.76
N HIS A 18 8.43 7.49 2.08
CA HIS A 18 8.82 6.22 2.70
C HIS A 18 10.33 6.19 2.96
N GLY A 19 10.71 6.06 4.23
CA GLY A 19 12.11 5.96 4.64
C GLY A 19 12.96 7.22 4.38
N ASP A 20 14.25 7.10 4.63
CA ASP A 20 15.25 8.13 4.38
C ASP A 20 16.64 7.54 4.07
N SER A 21 17.66 8.39 3.95
CA SER A 21 19.01 7.94 3.59
C SER A 21 19.69 7.08 4.66
N SER A 22 19.24 7.13 5.92
CA SER A 22 19.71 6.28 7.01
C SER A 22 18.96 4.95 7.08
N TYR A 23 17.69 4.94 6.64
CA TYR A 23 16.86 3.76 6.57
C TYR A 23 15.93 3.84 5.34
N PRO A 24 16.33 3.26 4.19
CA PRO A 24 15.69 3.51 2.89
C PRO A 24 14.42 2.68 2.66
N PHE A 25 13.77 2.25 3.75
CA PHE A 25 12.54 1.47 3.72
C PHE A 25 11.57 2.06 4.74
N ALA A 26 10.29 1.75 4.58
CA ALA A 26 9.29 1.95 5.63
C ALA A 26 8.57 0.63 5.90
N TYR A 27 8.13 0.44 7.14
CA TYR A 27 7.36 -0.74 7.54
C TYR A 27 6.15 -0.29 8.34
N TYR A 28 5.00 -0.81 7.96
CA TYR A 28 3.72 -0.49 8.56
C TYR A 28 2.98 -1.78 8.88
N GLN A 29 2.40 -1.86 10.07
CA GLN A 29 1.41 -2.87 10.40
C GLN A 29 0.07 -2.16 10.42
N GLU A 30 -0.78 -2.49 9.44
CA GLU A 30 -2.00 -1.75 9.16
C GLU A 30 -3.22 -2.67 9.18
N ASP A 31 -4.34 -2.12 9.62
CA ASP A 31 -5.66 -2.72 9.44
C ASP A 31 -6.42 -1.90 8.38
N ILE A 32 -6.65 -2.52 7.22
CA ILE A 32 -7.33 -1.88 6.08
C ILE A 32 -8.73 -1.37 6.47
N TRP A 33 -9.38 -1.96 7.48
CA TRP A 33 -10.67 -1.50 7.98
C TRP A 33 -10.61 -0.17 8.74
N GLN A 34 -9.41 0.32 9.07
CA GLN A 34 -9.25 1.64 9.68
C GLN A 34 -9.17 2.75 8.63
N PHE A 35 -8.87 2.42 7.37
CA PHE A 35 -8.79 3.38 6.27
C PHE A 35 -10.17 3.92 5.86
N ASP A 36 -10.17 5.12 5.29
CA ASP A 36 -11.34 5.68 4.61
C ASP A 36 -11.93 4.65 3.62
N PHE A 37 -13.23 4.39 3.74
CA PHE A 37 -13.96 3.39 2.93
C PHE A 37 -13.43 1.95 3.04
N HIS A 38 -12.65 1.63 4.09
CA HIS A 38 -12.05 0.32 4.35
C HIS A 38 -11.19 -0.19 3.18
N ARG A 39 -10.42 0.72 2.59
CA ARG A 39 -9.52 0.41 1.47
C ARG A 39 -8.32 1.34 1.44
N VAL A 40 -7.24 0.85 0.85
CA VAL A 40 -6.14 1.68 0.37
C VAL A 40 -6.54 2.22 -1.01
N ASP A 41 -6.63 3.53 -1.16
CA ASP A 41 -7.03 4.18 -2.41
C ASP A 41 -5.94 4.06 -3.49
N TRP A 42 -6.33 4.24 -4.76
CA TRP A 42 -5.41 4.20 -5.90
C TRP A 42 -4.31 5.26 -5.80
N HIS A 43 -3.07 4.83 -5.91
CA HIS A 43 -1.91 5.71 -5.97
C HIS A 43 -0.75 5.01 -6.67
N TRP A 44 0.32 5.76 -6.93
CA TRP A 44 1.60 5.23 -7.37
C TRP A 44 2.77 5.93 -6.65
N HIS A 45 3.90 5.24 -6.57
CA HIS A 45 5.15 5.75 -6.02
C HIS A 45 6.35 5.02 -6.65
N TYR A 46 7.57 5.55 -6.48
CA TYR A 46 8.77 5.01 -7.13
C TYR A 46 9.40 3.84 -6.37
N GLU A 47 9.01 3.67 -5.11
CA GLU A 47 9.48 2.63 -4.22
C GLU A 47 8.90 1.27 -4.63
N LEU A 48 9.69 0.20 -4.43
CA LEU A 48 9.18 -1.17 -4.49
C LEU A 48 8.33 -1.43 -3.24
N GLU A 49 7.13 -1.96 -3.42
CA GLU A 49 6.25 -2.31 -2.31
C GLU A 49 6.15 -3.83 -2.12
N PHE A 50 6.09 -4.27 -0.86
CA PHE A 50 5.77 -5.63 -0.48
C PHE A 50 4.61 -5.62 0.51
N VAL A 51 3.49 -6.24 0.11
CA VAL A 51 2.29 -6.39 0.94
C VAL A 51 2.17 -7.83 1.40
N TYR A 52 1.89 -8.05 2.68
CA TYR A 52 1.65 -9.36 3.28
C TYR A 52 0.34 -9.36 4.07
N VAL A 53 -0.54 -10.33 3.79
CA VAL A 53 -1.82 -10.47 4.51
C VAL A 53 -1.59 -11.33 5.74
N ALA A 54 -1.45 -10.67 6.89
CA ALA A 54 -1.29 -11.35 8.18
C ALA A 54 -2.57 -12.03 8.68
N GLN A 55 -3.75 -11.48 8.32
CA GLN A 55 -5.05 -12.05 8.69
C GLN A 55 -6.11 -11.72 7.62
N GLY A 56 -6.96 -12.70 7.29
CA GLY A 56 -8.10 -12.50 6.38
C GLY A 56 -7.73 -12.57 4.89
N THR A 57 -8.41 -11.78 4.06
CA THR A 57 -8.20 -11.75 2.60
C THR A 57 -8.27 -10.31 2.09
N ALA A 58 -7.30 -9.92 1.26
CA ALA A 58 -7.30 -8.64 0.56
C ALA A 58 -7.52 -8.84 -0.95
N ILE A 59 -8.22 -7.91 -1.58
CA ILE A 59 -8.28 -7.83 -3.05
C ILE A 59 -7.36 -6.69 -3.48
N CYS A 60 -6.24 -7.04 -4.07
CA CYS A 60 -5.27 -6.08 -4.61
C CYS A 60 -5.61 -5.80 -6.07
N LEU A 61 -5.76 -4.53 -6.42
CA LEU A 61 -5.87 -4.07 -7.81
C LEU A 61 -4.55 -3.42 -8.17
N VAL A 62 -3.80 -4.02 -9.10
CA VAL A 62 -2.46 -3.56 -9.49
C VAL A 62 -2.43 -3.37 -11.00
N GLY A 63 -2.34 -2.11 -11.44
CA GLY A 63 -2.53 -1.77 -12.85
C GLY A 63 -3.91 -2.21 -13.34
N THR A 64 -3.95 -3.16 -14.26
CA THR A 64 -5.20 -3.75 -14.78
C THR A 64 -5.56 -5.10 -14.15
N ASP A 65 -4.70 -5.64 -13.28
CA ASP A 65 -4.87 -6.96 -12.70
C ASP A 65 -5.65 -6.90 -11.39
N ARG A 66 -6.47 -7.92 -11.16
CA ARG A 66 -7.18 -8.16 -9.90
C ARG A 66 -6.67 -9.43 -9.26
N ILE A 67 -6.04 -9.30 -8.10
CA ILE A 67 -5.36 -10.38 -7.41
C ILE A 67 -6.00 -10.56 -6.04
N GLU A 68 -6.48 -11.76 -5.75
CA GLU A 68 -6.95 -12.12 -4.41
C GLU A 68 -5.78 -12.66 -3.59
N LEU A 69 -5.43 -11.96 -2.51
CA LEU A 69 -4.33 -12.30 -1.62
C LEU A 69 -4.90 -12.81 -0.30
N LYS A 70 -4.66 -14.09 0.00
CA LYS A 70 -5.16 -14.76 1.20
C LYS A 70 -4.19 -14.62 2.37
N GLU A 71 -4.67 -14.86 3.57
CA GLU A 71 -3.86 -14.98 4.78
C GLU A 71 -2.62 -15.86 4.56
N GLY A 72 -1.46 -15.36 4.99
CA GLY A 72 -0.18 -16.04 4.81
C GLY A 72 0.46 -15.82 3.44
N CYS A 73 -0.19 -15.11 2.51
CA CYS A 73 0.38 -14.75 1.21
C CYS A 73 0.89 -13.30 1.17
N GLY A 74 1.86 -13.06 0.30
CA GLY A 74 2.37 -11.73 0.00
C GLY A 74 2.51 -11.47 -1.49
N ILE A 75 2.61 -10.20 -1.87
CA ILE A 75 2.81 -9.73 -3.24
C ILE A 75 3.90 -8.65 -3.25
N PHE A 76 4.75 -8.70 -4.28
CA PHE A 76 5.63 -7.58 -4.63
C PHE A 76 4.97 -6.76 -5.73
N ILE A 77 4.92 -5.45 -5.54
CA ILE A 77 4.40 -4.48 -6.51
C ILE A 77 5.58 -3.61 -6.96
N ASN A 78 5.82 -3.57 -8.27
CA ASN A 78 6.94 -2.84 -8.85
C ASN A 78 6.70 -1.32 -8.81
N SER A 79 7.77 -0.54 -8.98
CA SER A 79 7.70 0.93 -9.06
C SER A 79 6.80 1.40 -10.21
N GLY A 80 6.07 2.49 -9.99
CA GLY A 80 5.24 3.19 -10.98
C GLY A 80 5.92 4.34 -11.68
#